data_AF-A0A936Q8R6-F1
#
_entry.id   AF-A0A936Q8R6-F1
#
_cell.length_a   1.000
_cell.length_b   1.000
_cell.length_c   1.000
_cell.angle_alpha   90.00
_cell.angle_beta   90.00
_cell.angle_gamma   90.00
#
_symmetry.space_group_name_H-M   'P 1'
#
loop_
_entity.id
_entity.type
_entity.pdbx_description
1 polymer ?
#
loop_
_entity_poly.entity_id
_entity_poly.type
_entity_poly.pdbx_seq_one_letter_code
_entity_poly.pdbx_strand_id
1 'polypeptide(L)'
;MNTHTKIFLLGALALTLSSVEVSAAPSQKPLFLGTSAPPLMMLVMQRDHKLYYEAYNDASDLDGDGIPEVSFKPTMEYLGYFDSKTCYNYVSSSVRFEPSAKSPSMECSGAWSGNFLNYLTTSRMDALRRVLYGGYRSTDTATETVLERAYIPQDAHSWGKEITSVAANGMTSPNTRPWPNHHLASDICSQT
;
A
#
# COMPACT_ATOMS: atom_id res chain seq x y z
N MET A 1 1.26 43.27 85.43
CA MET A 1 -0.01 43.80 85.95
C MET A 1 -1.15 43.12 85.22
N ASN A 2 -1.95 42.35 85.96
CA ASN A 2 -3.37 42.00 85.79
C ASN A 2 -3.90 41.61 84.39
N THR A 3 -4.64 40.52 84.16
CA THR A 3 -5.31 39.52 85.01
C THR A 3 -5.84 38.45 84.06
N HIS A 4 -5.76 37.17 84.44
CA HIS A 4 -6.43 36.07 83.73
C HIS A 4 -7.95 36.14 83.92
N THR A 5 -8.71 35.97 82.85
CA THR A 5 -10.15 35.67 82.94
C THR A 5 -10.48 34.54 81.98
N LYS A 6 -10.80 33.38 82.56
CA LYS A 6 -11.26 32.18 81.88
C LYS A 6 -12.74 32.37 81.52
N ILE A 7 -13.14 32.04 80.30
CA ILE A 7 -14.55 31.80 79.94
C ILE A 7 -14.64 30.40 79.36
N PHE A 8 -15.36 29.56 80.09
CA PHE A 8 -15.77 28.20 79.75
C PHE A 8 -17.21 28.29 79.22
N LEU A 9 -17.46 27.89 77.96
CA LEU A 9 -18.79 27.53 77.45
C LEU A 9 -18.57 26.49 76.34
N LEU A 10 -18.75 25.19 76.61
CA LEU A 10 -19.99 24.42 76.43
C LEU A 10 -20.57 24.50 74.99
N GLY A 11 -20.50 23.38 74.26
CA GLY A 11 -21.55 23.06 73.29
C GLY A 11 -21.10 22.44 71.96
N ALA A 12 -21.34 21.12 71.83
CA ALA A 12 -21.57 20.37 70.59
C ALA A 12 -20.40 20.16 69.61
N LEU A 13 -19.65 19.08 69.83
CA LEU A 13 -18.91 18.37 68.78
C LEU A 13 -19.91 17.66 67.86
N ALA A 14 -20.25 18.28 66.73
CA ALA A 14 -21.05 17.65 65.68
C ALA A 14 -20.16 16.69 64.86
N LEU A 15 -20.31 15.39 65.12
CA LEU A 15 -19.73 14.32 64.30
C LEU A 15 -20.49 14.28 62.96
N THR A 16 -19.91 14.81 61.88
CA THR A 16 -20.47 14.65 60.53
C THR A 16 -20.21 13.22 60.04
N LEU A 17 -21.22 12.36 60.10
CA LEU A 17 -21.22 11.10 59.36
C LEU A 17 -21.36 11.41 57.87
N SER A 18 -20.31 11.20 57.09
CA SER A 18 -20.40 11.14 55.64
C SER A 18 -20.91 9.76 55.24
N SER A 19 -22.14 9.68 54.73
CA SER A 19 -22.65 8.47 54.07
C SER A 19 -21.94 8.30 52.72
N VAL A 20 -21.18 7.21 52.58
CA VAL A 20 -20.65 6.76 51.28
C VAL A 20 -21.79 6.02 50.57
N GLU A 21 -22.39 6.66 49.57
CA GLU A 21 -23.28 5.95 48.65
C GLU A 21 -22.43 5.22 47.60
N VAL A 22 -22.36 3.89 47.70
CA VAL A 22 -21.93 3.04 46.59
C VAL A 22 -23.15 2.81 45.71
N SER A 23 -23.32 3.67 44.71
CA SER A 23 -24.26 3.41 43.61
C SER A 23 -23.57 2.57 42.55
N ALA A 24 -23.67 1.24 42.68
CA ALA A 24 -23.39 0.35 41.56
C ALA A 24 -24.65 0.29 40.69
N ALA A 25 -24.78 1.23 39.77
CA ALA A 25 -25.91 1.25 38.85
C ALA A 25 -25.95 -0.06 38.03
N PRO A 26 -27.07 -0.81 38.05
CA PRO A 26 -27.20 -1.99 37.21
C PRO A 26 -27.11 -1.59 35.74
N SER A 27 -26.38 -2.39 34.94
CA SER A 27 -26.19 -2.15 33.52
C SER A 27 -27.54 -2.02 32.81
N GLN A 28 -27.87 -0.79 32.36
CA GLN A 28 -29.12 -0.44 31.67
C GLN A 28 -29.18 -0.93 30.21
N LYS A 29 -28.14 -1.61 29.72
CA LYS A 29 -28.16 -2.27 28.42
C LYS A 29 -28.64 -3.72 28.58
N PRO A 30 -29.68 -4.15 27.85
CA PRO A 30 -30.15 -5.54 27.88
C PRO A 30 -29.01 -6.50 27.52
N LEU A 31 -28.97 -7.66 28.19
CA LEU A 31 -27.92 -8.69 28.04
C LEU A 31 -27.78 -9.23 26.60
N PHE A 32 -28.79 -9.02 25.76
CA PHE A 32 -28.81 -9.38 24.32
C PHE A 32 -28.19 -8.34 23.40
N LEU A 33 -27.95 -7.11 23.86
CA LEU A 33 -26.99 -6.22 23.23
C LEU A 33 -25.60 -6.74 23.62
N GLY A 34 -25.25 -7.88 23.00
CA GLY A 34 -23.92 -8.45 23.07
C GLY A 34 -22.91 -7.34 22.85
N THR A 35 -21.82 -7.39 23.62
CA THR A 35 -20.61 -6.60 23.36
C THR A 35 -20.43 -6.49 21.85
N SER A 36 -20.41 -5.27 21.31
CA SER A 36 -20.22 -5.01 19.88
C SER A 36 -18.98 -5.76 19.42
N ALA A 37 -19.16 -6.97 18.89
CA ALA A 37 -18.08 -7.76 18.37
C ALA A 37 -17.68 -7.10 17.06
N PRO A 38 -16.37 -6.84 16.82
CA PRO A 38 -15.95 -6.33 15.54
C PRO A 38 -16.43 -7.29 14.45
N PRO A 39 -17.04 -6.79 13.35
CA PRO A 39 -17.52 -7.65 12.28
C PRO A 39 -16.35 -8.48 11.73
N LEU A 40 -16.50 -9.80 11.73
CA LEU A 40 -15.53 -10.72 11.17
C LEU A 40 -15.77 -10.83 9.66
N MET A 41 -14.85 -10.29 8.86
CA MET A 41 -14.86 -10.40 7.41
C MET A 41 -13.96 -11.57 6.98
N MET A 42 -14.52 -12.54 6.28
CA MET A 42 -13.74 -13.59 5.61
C MET A 42 -13.63 -13.26 4.12
N LEU A 43 -12.41 -13.01 3.65
CA LEU A 43 -12.13 -12.86 2.23
C LEU A 43 -11.83 -14.23 1.63
N VAL A 44 -12.69 -14.70 0.73
CA VAL A 44 -12.44 -15.92 -0.04
C VAL A 44 -11.75 -15.54 -1.34
N MET A 45 -10.55 -16.09 -1.57
CA MET A 45 -9.73 -15.80 -2.74
C MET A 45 -9.66 -17.03 -3.64
N GLN A 46 -9.76 -16.81 -4.95
CA GLN A 46 -9.47 -17.86 -5.93
C GLN A 46 -7.96 -18.15 -5.93
N ARG A 47 -7.58 -19.42 -6.12
CA ARG A 47 -6.19 -19.85 -6.30
C ARG A 47 -6.08 -20.55 -7.65
N ASP A 48 -6.03 -19.76 -8.71
CA ASP A 48 -5.92 -20.28 -10.08
C ASP A 48 -4.66 -19.75 -10.77
N HIS A 49 -4.41 -20.29 -11.96
CA HIS A 49 -3.30 -19.86 -12.81
C HIS A 49 -3.53 -18.47 -13.44
N LYS A 50 -4.79 -18.00 -13.51
CA LYS A 50 -5.15 -16.72 -14.13
C LYS A 50 -4.59 -15.54 -13.36
N LEU A 51 -4.29 -15.73 -12.08
CA LEU A 51 -3.63 -14.71 -11.27
C LEU A 51 -2.20 -14.38 -11.75
N TYR A 52 -1.57 -15.27 -12.52
CA TYR A 52 -0.23 -15.06 -13.07
C TYR A 52 -0.24 -14.39 -14.45
N TYR A 53 -1.42 -14.02 -14.96
CA TYR A 53 -1.54 -13.21 -16.18
C TYR A 53 -1.42 -11.72 -15.86
N GLU A 54 -1.30 -10.92 -16.92
CA GLU A 54 -1.24 -9.48 -16.86
C GLU A 54 -2.46 -8.90 -16.15
N ALA A 55 -2.22 -7.89 -15.32
CA ALA A 55 -3.29 -7.11 -14.72
C ALA A 55 -4.02 -6.27 -15.77
N TYR A 56 -3.28 -5.72 -16.73
CA TYR A 56 -3.81 -4.87 -17.80
C TYR A 56 -3.72 -5.62 -19.13
N ASN A 57 -4.83 -6.22 -19.56
CA ASN A 57 -4.94 -6.82 -20.89
C ASN A 57 -5.39 -5.78 -21.92
N ASP A 58 -5.32 -6.14 -23.19
CA ASP A 58 -5.74 -5.34 -24.35
C ASP A 58 -7.25 -5.36 -24.61
N ALA A 59 -8.03 -5.95 -23.70
CA ALA A 59 -9.47 -6.16 -23.84
C ALA A 59 -10.30 -5.49 -22.75
N SER A 60 -9.66 -4.86 -21.75
CA SER A 60 -10.36 -4.12 -20.71
C SER A 60 -10.45 -2.65 -21.07
N ASP A 61 -11.59 -2.05 -20.72
CA ASP A 61 -11.80 -0.62 -20.70
C ASP A 61 -11.52 -0.12 -19.26
N LEU A 62 -10.48 0.71 -19.14
CA LEU A 62 -9.93 1.23 -17.90
C LEU A 62 -10.36 2.67 -17.63
N ASP A 63 -10.73 3.46 -18.65
CA ASP A 63 -11.18 4.85 -18.50
C ASP A 63 -12.70 5.05 -18.61
N GLY A 64 -13.44 4.00 -18.97
CA GLY A 64 -14.90 3.96 -19.04
C GLY A 64 -15.46 4.64 -20.29
N ASP A 65 -14.67 4.82 -21.34
CA ASP A 65 -15.11 5.41 -22.62
C ASP A 65 -15.84 4.41 -23.54
N GLY A 66 -15.90 3.13 -23.17
CA GLY A 66 -16.52 2.05 -23.93
C GLY A 66 -15.60 1.42 -24.99
N ILE A 67 -14.33 1.82 -25.05
CA ILE A 67 -13.31 1.32 -25.98
C ILE A 67 -12.19 0.67 -25.17
N PRO A 68 -11.87 -0.62 -25.39
CA PRO A 68 -10.77 -1.26 -24.69
C PRO A 68 -9.40 -0.60 -24.94
N GLU A 69 -8.59 -0.47 -23.90
CA GLU A 69 -7.21 -0.02 -24.04
C GLU A 69 -6.31 -1.11 -24.60
N VAL A 70 -6.08 -1.05 -25.90
CA VAL A 70 -5.09 -1.88 -26.59
C VAL A 70 -3.65 -1.43 -26.37
N SER A 71 -3.43 -0.23 -25.81
CA SER A 71 -2.11 0.39 -25.69
C SER A 71 -1.97 1.19 -24.40
N PHE A 72 -0.72 1.43 -24.00
CA PHE A 72 -0.41 2.26 -22.84
C PHE A 72 -0.87 3.70 -23.08
N LYS A 73 -1.60 4.26 -22.11
CA LYS A 73 -1.97 5.68 -22.08
C LYS A 73 -1.19 6.35 -20.94
N PRO A 74 -0.25 7.28 -21.19
CA PRO A 74 0.54 7.92 -20.14
C PRO A 74 -0.30 8.78 -19.18
N THR A 75 -1.50 9.18 -19.59
CA THR A 75 -2.45 9.96 -18.78
C THR A 75 -3.14 9.14 -17.69
N MET A 76 -3.11 7.81 -17.77
CA MET A 76 -3.75 6.92 -16.81
C MET A 76 -2.75 6.40 -15.78
N GLU A 77 -3.18 6.30 -14.52
CA GLU A 77 -2.34 5.75 -13.46
C GLU A 77 -2.54 4.23 -13.33
N TYR A 78 -1.49 3.47 -13.57
CA TYR A 78 -1.49 2.02 -13.42
C TYR A 78 -1.00 1.62 -12.03
N LEU A 79 -1.79 0.82 -11.32
CA LEU A 79 -1.38 0.14 -10.09
C LEU A 79 -0.33 -0.95 -10.41
N GLY A 80 0.76 -1.02 -9.65
CA GLY A 80 1.79 -2.06 -9.80
C GLY A 80 2.68 -2.16 -8.58
N TYR A 81 4.01 -2.24 -8.63
CA TYR A 81 4.87 -2.02 -7.43
C TYR A 81 5.64 -0.70 -7.48
N PHE A 82 5.79 -0.15 -8.68
CA PHE A 82 6.45 1.12 -8.89
C PHE A 82 5.53 2.26 -8.46
N ASP A 83 6.13 3.36 -8.00
CA ASP A 83 5.43 4.62 -7.84
C ASP A 83 5.26 5.25 -9.22
N SER A 84 4.01 5.46 -9.64
CA SER A 84 3.67 5.99 -10.96
C SER A 84 4.28 7.36 -11.24
N LYS A 85 4.55 8.15 -10.19
CA LYS A 85 5.13 9.50 -10.29
C LYS A 85 6.65 9.52 -10.04
N THR A 86 7.32 8.38 -10.19
CA THR A 86 8.77 8.26 -10.03
C THR A 86 9.40 7.65 -11.28
N CYS A 87 10.54 8.20 -11.67
CA CYS A 87 11.43 7.66 -12.69
C CYS A 87 12.41 6.67 -12.07
N TYR A 88 12.75 5.62 -12.80
CA TYR A 88 13.60 4.53 -12.36
C TYR A 88 14.76 4.31 -13.32
N ASN A 89 15.92 4.04 -12.76
CA ASN A 89 17.08 3.55 -13.50
C ASN A 89 17.27 2.09 -13.19
N TYR A 90 17.57 1.29 -14.20
CA TYR A 90 17.94 -0.09 -13.97
C TYR A 90 19.43 -0.20 -13.72
N VAL A 91 19.77 -0.83 -12.61
CA VAL A 91 21.13 -1.04 -12.17
C VAL A 91 21.47 -2.51 -12.44
N SER A 92 22.35 -2.75 -13.42
CA SER A 92 22.70 -4.11 -13.86
C SER A 92 23.53 -4.90 -12.84
N SER A 93 24.20 -4.23 -11.90
CA SER A 93 24.99 -4.89 -10.85
C SER A 93 24.12 -5.50 -9.76
N SER A 94 23.05 -4.81 -9.36
CA SER A 94 22.06 -5.27 -8.38
C SER A 94 20.81 -5.88 -9.03
N VAL A 95 20.75 -5.87 -10.37
CA VAL A 95 19.69 -6.45 -11.20
C VAL A 95 18.29 -6.00 -10.79
N ARG A 96 18.15 -4.69 -10.54
CA ARG A 96 16.92 -4.10 -10.00
C ARG A 96 16.71 -2.68 -10.51
N PHE A 97 15.51 -2.16 -10.31
CA PHE A 97 15.16 -0.77 -10.57
C PHE A 97 15.32 0.07 -9.30
N GLU A 98 16.02 1.18 -9.44
CA GLU A 98 16.24 2.15 -8.37
C GLU A 98 15.62 3.50 -8.72
N PRO A 99 14.92 4.16 -7.77
CA PRO A 99 14.28 5.45 -8.01
C PRO A 99 15.34 6.52 -8.27
N SER A 100 15.13 7.33 -9.31
CA SER A 100 16.08 8.37 -9.73
C SER A 100 15.54 9.78 -9.53
N ALA A 101 14.30 10.05 -9.97
CA ALA A 101 13.68 11.38 -9.90
C ALA A 101 12.16 11.28 -9.78
N LYS A 102 11.52 12.29 -9.19
CA LYS A 102 10.05 12.42 -9.22
C LYS A 102 9.60 13.04 -10.55
N SER A 103 8.55 12.49 -11.13
CA SER A 103 7.88 13.01 -12.33
C SER A 103 6.37 13.06 -12.11
N PRO A 104 5.80 14.24 -11.80
CA PRO A 104 4.37 14.40 -11.62
C PRO A 104 3.55 14.08 -12.88
N SER A 105 4.14 14.22 -14.07
CA SER A 105 3.50 13.91 -15.35
C SER A 105 3.52 12.43 -15.70
N MET A 106 4.13 11.57 -14.86
CA MET A 106 4.31 10.12 -15.13
C MET A 106 5.17 9.84 -16.37
N GLU A 107 5.88 10.85 -16.87
CA GLU A 107 6.74 10.77 -18.05
C GLU A 107 8.20 10.98 -17.65
N CYS A 108 9.11 10.21 -18.24
CA CYS A 108 10.52 10.24 -17.87
C CYS A 108 11.41 10.38 -19.09
N SER A 109 12.39 11.29 -19.01
CA SER A 109 13.36 11.49 -20.07
C SER A 109 14.67 10.73 -19.78
N GLY A 110 15.01 9.73 -20.59
CA GLY A 110 16.23 8.93 -20.43
C GLY A 110 16.22 7.95 -19.26
N ALA A 111 15.06 7.74 -18.63
CA ALA A 111 14.83 6.82 -17.52
C ALA A 111 13.48 6.11 -17.70
N TRP A 112 13.24 5.04 -16.94
CA TRP A 112 11.98 4.30 -16.99
C TRP A 112 10.91 5.00 -16.18
N SER A 113 9.72 5.21 -16.75
CA SER A 113 8.57 5.67 -15.98
C SER A 113 8.04 4.55 -15.09
N GLY A 114 7.84 4.84 -13.80
CA GLY A 114 7.20 3.90 -12.88
C GLY A 114 5.79 3.51 -13.31
N ASN A 115 5.04 4.45 -13.89
CA ASN A 115 3.71 4.18 -14.41
C ASN A 115 3.75 3.18 -15.58
N PHE A 116 4.74 3.35 -16.46
CA PHE A 116 4.97 2.42 -17.55
C PHE A 116 5.44 1.04 -17.09
N LEU A 117 6.34 0.98 -16.10
CA LEU A 117 6.77 -0.28 -15.50
C LEU A 117 5.60 -1.02 -14.84
N ASN A 118 4.67 -0.30 -14.20
CA ASN A 118 3.44 -0.88 -13.65
C ASN A 118 2.58 -1.50 -14.77
N TYR A 119 2.36 -0.79 -15.88
CA TYR A 119 1.62 -1.34 -17.02
C TYR A 119 2.26 -2.62 -17.58
N LEU A 120 3.58 -2.64 -17.74
CA LEU A 120 4.28 -3.77 -18.35
C LEU A 120 4.42 -4.98 -17.42
N THR A 121 4.68 -4.76 -16.14
CA THR A 121 5.16 -5.83 -15.25
C THR A 121 4.08 -6.35 -14.31
N THR A 122 3.00 -5.62 -14.06
CA THR A 122 2.06 -6.02 -13.02
C THR A 122 1.27 -7.28 -13.40
N SER A 123 1.46 -8.36 -12.63
CA SER A 123 0.54 -9.50 -12.64
C SER A 123 -0.64 -9.25 -11.72
N ARG A 124 -1.74 -9.99 -11.92
CA ARG A 124 -2.89 -9.93 -11.00
C ARG A 124 -2.50 -10.36 -9.57
N MET A 125 -1.55 -11.30 -9.42
CA MET A 125 -0.96 -11.66 -8.13
C MET A 125 -0.23 -10.48 -7.48
N ASP A 126 0.54 -9.72 -8.25
CA ASP A 126 1.29 -8.56 -7.73
C ASP A 126 0.33 -7.45 -7.29
N ALA A 127 -0.71 -7.19 -8.06
CA ALA A 127 -1.76 -6.23 -7.69
C ALA A 127 -2.43 -6.63 -6.35
N LEU A 128 -2.80 -7.89 -6.18
CA LEU A 128 -3.36 -8.40 -4.92
C LEU A 128 -2.38 -8.29 -3.76
N ARG A 129 -1.12 -8.65 -3.96
CA ARG A 129 -0.07 -8.54 -2.93
C ARG A 129 0.18 -7.10 -2.50
N ARG A 130 0.15 -6.14 -3.45
CA ARG A 130 0.25 -4.71 -3.12
C ARG A 130 -0.92 -4.26 -2.26
N VAL A 131 -2.15 -4.60 -2.63
CA VAL A 131 -3.34 -4.13 -1.91
C VAL A 131 -3.44 -4.74 -0.52
N LEU A 132 -3.13 -6.03 -0.36
CA LEU A 132 -3.29 -6.73 0.91
C LEU A 132 -2.14 -6.52 1.89
N TYR A 133 -0.90 -6.50 1.41
CA TYR A 133 0.29 -6.53 2.27
C TYR A 133 1.37 -5.51 1.88
N GLY A 134 1.12 -4.69 0.84
CA GLY A 134 2.08 -3.72 0.32
C GLY A 134 3.13 -4.30 -0.63
N GLY A 135 3.02 -5.57 -1.02
CA GLY A 135 3.97 -6.28 -1.89
C GLY A 135 4.77 -7.35 -1.15
N TYR A 136 5.61 -8.08 -1.88
CA TYR A 136 6.49 -9.10 -1.31
C TYR A 136 7.89 -8.51 -1.10
N ARG A 137 8.33 -8.39 0.15
CA ARG A 137 9.66 -7.88 0.52
C ARG A 137 10.66 -9.03 0.47
N SER A 138 11.56 -9.01 -0.52
CA SER A 138 12.67 -9.98 -0.63
C SER A 138 13.81 -9.62 0.31
N THR A 139 14.09 -8.31 0.43
CA THR A 139 15.04 -7.74 1.38
C THR A 139 14.32 -6.67 2.20
N ASP A 140 14.49 -6.68 3.52
CA ASP A 140 13.94 -5.67 4.41
C ASP A 140 14.95 -5.37 5.52
N THR A 141 15.58 -4.21 5.42
CA THR A 141 16.58 -3.71 6.38
C THR A 141 16.21 -2.28 6.76
N ALA A 142 16.85 -1.74 7.79
CA ALA A 142 16.59 -0.37 8.25
C ALA A 142 16.87 0.72 7.20
N THR A 143 17.60 0.40 6.13
CA THR A 143 18.03 1.35 5.09
C THR A 143 17.55 0.98 3.68
N GLU A 144 17.06 -0.24 3.49
CA GLU A 144 16.71 -0.76 2.17
C GLU A 144 15.59 -1.78 2.29
N THR A 145 14.51 -1.54 1.54
CA THR A 145 13.46 -2.52 1.29
C THR A 145 13.41 -2.81 -0.21
N VAL A 146 13.56 -4.07 -0.59
CA VAL A 146 13.45 -4.53 -1.99
C VAL A 146 12.18 -5.34 -2.15
N LEU A 147 11.28 -4.88 -3.04
CA LEU A 147 10.09 -5.63 -3.41
C LEU A 147 10.36 -6.49 -4.62
N GLU A 148 9.94 -7.75 -4.57
CA GLU A 148 10.10 -8.73 -5.63
C GLU A 148 8.71 -9.17 -6.15
N ARG A 149 8.60 -9.36 -7.47
CA ARG A 149 7.34 -9.80 -8.10
C ARG A 149 7.09 -11.29 -7.93
N ALA A 150 5.84 -11.67 -8.17
CA ALA A 150 5.50 -13.07 -8.34
C ALA A 150 6.33 -13.70 -9.45
N TYR A 151 6.88 -14.88 -9.18
CA TYR A 151 7.54 -15.70 -10.18
C TYR A 151 6.53 -16.13 -11.25
N ILE A 152 6.81 -15.79 -12.51
CA ILE A 152 6.00 -16.15 -13.68
C ILE A 152 6.80 -17.17 -14.52
N PRO A 153 6.31 -18.40 -14.68
CA PRO A 153 6.99 -19.41 -15.49
C PRO A 153 6.98 -19.03 -16.98
N GLN A 154 8.04 -19.41 -17.70
CA GLN A 154 8.30 -19.04 -19.11
C GLN A 154 7.38 -19.72 -20.15
N ASP A 155 6.31 -20.38 -19.71
CA ASP A 155 5.44 -21.17 -20.59
C ASP A 155 4.23 -20.35 -21.03
N ALA A 156 3.06 -20.53 -20.40
CA ALA A 156 1.79 -19.95 -20.85
C ALA A 156 1.33 -18.68 -20.08
N HIS A 157 2.18 -18.13 -19.20
CA HIS A 157 1.85 -16.98 -18.34
C HIS A 157 2.73 -15.75 -18.63
N SER A 158 3.62 -15.85 -19.62
CA SER A 158 4.37 -14.69 -20.09
C SER A 158 3.52 -13.89 -21.08
N TRP A 159 3.63 -12.57 -21.02
CA TRP A 159 2.94 -11.68 -21.95
C TRP A 159 3.94 -10.73 -22.60
N GLY A 160 3.65 -10.37 -23.84
CA GLY A 160 4.32 -9.30 -24.56
C GLY A 160 3.39 -8.11 -24.70
N LYS A 161 3.94 -6.90 -24.58
CA LYS A 161 3.26 -5.67 -24.96
C LYS A 161 4.03 -5.05 -26.11
N GLU A 162 3.34 -4.81 -27.22
CA GLU A 162 3.92 -4.05 -28.32
C GLU A 162 3.99 -2.57 -27.94
N ILE A 163 5.11 -1.93 -28.27
CA ILE A 163 5.34 -0.50 -28.03
C ILE A 163 5.65 0.13 -29.38
N THR A 164 4.76 1.00 -29.85
CA THR A 164 4.87 1.63 -31.18
C THR A 164 6.01 2.63 -31.26
N SER A 165 6.18 3.48 -30.24
CA SER A 165 7.34 4.35 -30.11
C SER A 165 7.53 4.79 -28.66
N VAL A 166 8.77 5.05 -28.27
CA VAL A 166 9.06 5.44 -26.89
C VAL A 166 8.45 6.81 -26.58
N ALA A 167 8.51 7.74 -27.55
CA ALA A 167 7.97 9.09 -27.45
C ALA A 167 6.44 9.14 -27.32
N ALA A 168 5.69 8.28 -28.03
CA ALA A 168 4.23 8.22 -27.90
C ALA A 168 3.76 7.68 -26.53
N ASN A 169 4.66 7.01 -25.80
CA ASN A 169 4.39 6.40 -24.50
C ASN A 169 5.00 7.20 -23.33
N GLY A 170 5.25 8.51 -23.52
CA GLY A 170 5.73 9.38 -22.45
C GLY A 170 7.14 9.05 -21.95
N MET A 171 7.95 8.39 -22.77
CA MET A 171 9.32 8.02 -22.44
C MET A 171 10.28 8.48 -23.55
N THR A 172 11.47 8.93 -23.21
CA THR A 172 12.58 8.94 -24.17
C THR A 172 13.49 7.76 -23.83
N SER A 173 13.72 6.89 -24.80
CA SER A 173 14.31 5.54 -24.63
C SER A 173 15.48 5.47 -23.65
N PRO A 174 15.39 4.73 -22.54
CA PRO A 174 16.56 4.05 -22.02
C PRO A 174 16.91 2.92 -22.99
N ASN A 175 18.19 2.79 -23.35
CA ASN A 175 18.76 1.89 -24.36
C ASN A 175 17.92 0.63 -24.66
N THR A 176 17.57 0.46 -25.94
CA THR A 176 16.70 -0.57 -26.51
C THR A 176 17.30 -1.98 -26.51
N ARG A 177 17.53 -2.55 -25.33
CA ARG A 177 17.52 -4.01 -25.15
C ARG A 177 16.62 -4.35 -23.98
N PRO A 178 15.55 -5.14 -24.20
CA PRO A 178 14.91 -5.86 -23.11
C PRO A 178 16.02 -6.69 -22.45
N TRP A 179 16.13 -6.49 -21.15
CA TRP A 179 17.09 -7.03 -20.19
C TRP A 179 17.76 -8.35 -20.57
N PRO A 180 19.08 -8.54 -20.33
CA PRO A 180 19.81 -9.73 -20.76
C PRO A 180 19.28 -11.07 -20.22
N ASN A 181 18.47 -11.04 -19.16
CA ASN A 181 17.94 -12.23 -18.50
C ASN A 181 16.45 -12.04 -18.14
N HIS A 182 15.59 -12.92 -18.67
CA HIS A 182 14.13 -12.91 -18.53
C HIS A 182 13.60 -13.21 -17.10
N HIS A 183 14.47 -13.32 -16.10
CA HIS A 183 14.14 -13.80 -14.75
C HIS A 183 14.13 -12.72 -13.65
N LEU A 184 14.59 -11.49 -13.93
CA LEU A 184 14.97 -10.53 -12.87
C LEU A 184 14.34 -9.14 -13.03
N ALA A 185 13.37 -8.98 -13.93
CA ALA A 185 12.96 -7.66 -14.44
C ALA A 185 12.01 -6.86 -13.53
N SER A 186 12.05 -7.01 -12.21
CA SER A 186 11.06 -6.33 -11.37
C SER A 186 11.38 -6.06 -9.93
N ASP A 187 12.59 -6.37 -9.50
CA ASP A 187 12.96 -6.03 -8.14
C ASP A 187 13.11 -4.50 -8.07
N ILE A 188 12.41 -3.88 -7.12
CA ILE A 188 12.43 -2.44 -6.91
C ILE A 188 13.01 -2.16 -5.54
N CYS A 189 14.02 -1.29 -5.49
CA CYS A 189 14.52 -0.74 -4.24
C CYS A 189 13.64 0.46 -3.83
N SER A 190 12.99 0.37 -2.67
CA SER A 190 12.39 1.51 -2.00
C SER A 190 13.34 1.94 -0.89
N GLN A 191 13.99 3.08 -1.06
CA GLN A 191 14.71 3.75 0.02
C GLN A 191 13.68 4.50 0.88
N THR A 192 13.61 4.16 2.18
CA THR A 192 12.83 4.89 3.18
C THR A 192 13.55 6.14 3.64
#